data_AF-A0A964IYZ8-F1
#
_entry.id   AF-A0A964IYZ8-F1
#
_cell.length_a   1.000
_cell.length_b   1.000
_cell.length_c   1.000
_cell.angle_alpha   90.00
_cell.angle_beta   90.00
_cell.angle_gamma   90.00
#
_symmetry.space_group_name_H-M   'P 1'
#
loop_
_entity.id
_entity.type
_entity.pdbx_description
1 polymer ?
#
loop_
_entity_poly.entity_id
_entity_poly.type
_entity_poly.pdbx_seq_one_letter_code
_entity_poly.pdbx_strand_id
1 'polypeptide(L)'
;MAAPLTDRGTTGGSRAYGWRDFDPEVVEGLVENDSRFISRRAGGWIASPFVGHYDNRLAWKDDNFKKGSVAAGDPPVSFRAAPTYVLERPLDNVIAGRELIVDAAAGRWGNPEATRLGNENSEGALTWNVFRALQEAGRLGVAADALAGLDGSPAEPELFFWGRRVTLDTATVWDDLAATLAKLEPNAAQHVEPDVCLHVPGFGWVVIEASFGPSSDAFDDPARVEEFLELYAAACPGLFAEERIRTTRLRDVPPLLLRTIAVAHSLKADGEQAVVIAVVRESDTTDVERRVGRCLAETADVAFRRVTWESLYRALDPADPALAPLRGYLENKSFGLRPAFALQDDEPDAGPV
;
A
#
# COMPACT_ATOMS: atom_id res chain seq x y z
N MET A 1 -13.45 -51.08 2.75
CA MET A 1 -13.73 -50.22 3.92
C MET A 1 -12.49 -49.39 4.17
N ALA A 2 -12.46 -48.19 3.56
CA ALA A 2 -11.40 -47.21 3.78
C ALA A 2 -11.83 -46.33 4.96
N ALA A 3 -10.91 -46.11 5.90
CA ALA A 3 -11.14 -45.21 7.02
C ALA A 3 -11.33 -43.76 6.51
N PRO A 4 -12.22 -42.98 7.13
CA PRO A 4 -12.42 -41.59 6.73
C PRO A 4 -11.16 -40.79 7.09
N LEU A 5 -10.67 -40.01 6.12
CA LEU A 5 -9.74 -38.93 6.36
C LEU A 5 -10.41 -37.95 7.33
N THR A 6 -9.95 -37.95 8.57
CA THR A 6 -10.31 -36.92 9.54
C THR A 6 -9.80 -35.60 9.02
N ASP A 7 -10.75 -34.74 8.69
CA ASP A 7 -10.65 -33.29 8.60
C ASP A 7 -9.80 -32.76 9.78
N ARG A 8 -8.50 -32.57 9.54
CA ARG A 8 -7.64 -31.80 10.44
C ARG A 8 -7.94 -30.36 10.10
N GLY A 9 -8.80 -29.77 10.94
CA GLY A 9 -9.32 -28.44 10.81
C GLY A 9 -8.26 -27.43 10.39
N THR A 10 -8.68 -26.55 9.48
CA THR A 10 -8.21 -25.18 9.31
C THR A 10 -6.91 -24.90 10.06
N THR A 11 -5.78 -25.07 9.38
CA THR A 11 -4.53 -24.41 9.76
C THR A 11 -4.78 -22.90 9.70
N GLY A 12 -5.42 -22.38 10.74
CA GLY A 12 -5.67 -20.96 10.91
C GLY A 12 -4.32 -20.29 11.01
N GLY A 13 -3.85 -19.75 9.89
CA GLY A 13 -2.67 -18.90 9.88
C GLY A 13 -2.89 -17.80 10.91
N SER A 14 -1.96 -17.72 11.86
CA SER A 14 -1.96 -16.63 12.84
C SER A 14 -1.97 -15.31 12.09
N ARG A 15 -2.94 -14.43 12.38
CA ARG A 15 -3.06 -13.12 11.73
C ARG A 15 -2.00 -12.19 12.30
N ALA A 16 -1.53 -11.25 11.49
CA ALA A 16 -0.66 -10.18 11.99
C ALA A 16 -1.31 -9.47 13.19
N TYR A 17 -0.46 -9.06 14.12
CA TYR A 17 -0.88 -8.20 15.22
C TYR A 17 -1.51 -6.92 14.71
N GLY A 18 -2.60 -6.55 15.36
CA GLY A 18 -3.21 -5.26 15.25
C GLY A 18 -2.85 -4.34 16.42
N TRP A 19 -3.25 -3.08 16.32
CA TRP A 19 -2.92 -2.09 17.35
C TRP A 19 -3.46 -2.45 18.74
N ARG A 20 -4.58 -3.18 18.82
CA ARG A 20 -5.23 -3.62 20.07
C ARG A 20 -4.42 -4.68 20.83
N ASP A 21 -3.47 -5.31 20.15
CA ASP A 21 -2.59 -6.32 20.75
C ASP A 21 -1.42 -5.68 21.52
N PHE A 22 -1.30 -4.35 21.47
CA PHE A 22 -0.22 -3.62 22.11
C PHE A 22 -0.66 -2.84 23.35
N ASP A 23 0.21 -2.81 24.36
CA ASP A 23 0.03 -2.03 25.58
C ASP A 23 0.33 -0.54 25.31
N PRO A 24 -0.65 0.37 25.55
CA PRO A 24 -0.46 1.80 25.27
C PRO A 24 0.67 2.45 26.06
N GLU A 25 0.87 2.09 27.32
CA GLU A 25 1.92 2.68 28.17
C GLU A 25 3.31 2.29 27.65
N VAL A 26 3.50 1.00 27.34
CA VAL A 26 4.75 0.53 26.76
C VAL A 26 4.97 1.19 25.40
N VAL A 27 3.97 1.25 24.53
CA VAL A 27 4.07 1.89 23.22
C VAL A 27 4.49 3.37 23.34
N GLU A 28 3.85 4.14 24.22
CA GLU A 28 4.22 5.53 24.49
C GLU A 28 5.68 5.65 24.96
N GLY A 29 6.08 4.82 25.91
CA GLY A 29 7.46 4.78 26.40
C GLY A 29 8.48 4.40 25.30
N LEU A 30 8.13 3.50 24.38
CA LEU A 30 8.98 3.15 23.24
C LEU A 30 9.13 4.31 22.26
N VAL A 31 8.03 5.01 21.95
CA VAL A 31 8.03 6.20 21.07
C VAL A 31 8.90 7.32 21.65
N GLU A 32 8.82 7.54 22.97
CA GLU A 32 9.60 8.56 23.68
C GLU A 32 11.06 8.15 23.93
N ASN A 33 11.44 6.93 23.55
CA ASN A 33 12.74 6.34 23.83
C ASN A 33 13.09 6.32 25.33
N ASP A 34 12.10 6.05 26.17
CA ASP A 34 12.28 6.00 27.61
C ASP A 34 13.15 4.80 28.01
N SER A 35 14.21 5.08 28.76
CA SER A 35 15.15 4.10 29.30
C SER A 35 14.51 3.02 30.20
N ARG A 36 13.29 3.26 30.71
CA ARG A 36 12.47 2.25 31.43
C ARG A 36 12.03 1.11 30.52
N PHE A 37 11.87 1.35 29.23
CA PHE A 37 11.37 0.37 28.26
C PHE A 37 12.43 -0.05 27.24
N ILE A 38 13.54 0.70 27.11
CA ILE A 38 14.60 0.41 26.14
C ILE A 38 15.99 0.53 26.77
N SER A 39 16.79 -0.54 26.66
CA SER A 39 18.22 -0.54 26.97
C SER A 39 19.04 -0.81 25.72
N ARG A 40 19.73 0.20 25.17
CA ARG A 40 20.55 0.09 23.93
C ARG A 40 21.97 -0.43 24.13
N ARG A 41 22.32 -0.92 25.33
CA ARG A 41 23.66 -1.42 25.66
C ARG A 41 23.89 -2.81 25.06
N ALA A 42 25.14 -3.27 25.02
CA ALA A 42 25.43 -4.69 24.77
C ALA A 42 24.76 -5.56 25.85
N GLY A 43 24.10 -6.67 25.47
CA GLY A 43 23.20 -7.41 26.37
C GLY A 43 21.93 -6.64 26.75
N GLY A 44 21.60 -5.59 26.00
CA GLY A 44 20.42 -4.77 26.20
C GLY A 44 19.11 -5.47 25.81
N TRP A 45 18.01 -4.74 25.94
CA TRP A 45 16.67 -5.28 25.78
C TRP A 45 15.65 -4.20 25.45
N ILE A 46 14.45 -4.63 25.04
CA ILE A 46 13.24 -3.84 24.88
C ILE A 46 12.09 -4.47 25.68
N ALA A 47 11.28 -3.67 26.35
CA ALA A 47 10.06 -4.15 26.98
C ALA A 47 9.11 -4.68 25.90
N SER A 48 8.47 -5.83 26.16
CA SER A 48 7.49 -6.37 25.23
C SER A 48 6.28 -5.42 25.17
N PRO A 49 5.90 -4.92 23.99
CA PRO A 49 4.74 -4.07 23.87
C PRO A 49 3.44 -4.86 23.82
N PHE A 50 3.44 -6.18 24.02
CA PHE A 50 2.20 -6.97 24.00
C PHE A 50 1.38 -6.77 25.27
N VAL A 51 0.05 -6.70 25.11
CA VAL A 51 -0.89 -6.70 26.24
C VAL A 51 -0.64 -7.92 27.13
N GLY A 52 -0.58 -7.71 28.44
CA GLY A 52 -0.36 -8.78 29.42
C GLY A 52 1.10 -9.25 29.59
N HIS A 53 2.04 -8.67 28.83
CA HIS A 53 3.45 -9.08 28.84
C HIS A 53 4.40 -8.02 29.43
N TYR A 54 3.91 -7.19 30.35
CA TYR A 54 4.58 -6.00 30.89
C TYR A 54 5.97 -6.26 31.49
N ASP A 55 6.16 -7.43 32.13
CA ASP A 55 7.44 -7.80 32.75
C ASP A 55 8.41 -8.48 31.77
N ASN A 56 7.97 -8.79 30.56
CA ASN A 56 8.81 -9.47 29.58
C ASN A 56 9.78 -8.50 28.93
N ARG A 57 11.07 -8.81 29.04
CA ARG A 57 12.16 -8.09 28.36
C ARG A 57 12.67 -8.94 27.21
N LEU A 58 12.55 -8.41 26.00
CA LEU A 58 13.03 -9.05 24.78
C LEU A 58 14.48 -8.62 24.55
N ALA A 59 15.40 -9.60 24.50
CA ALA A 59 16.80 -9.34 24.19
C ALA A 59 16.97 -8.85 22.76
N TRP A 60 18.02 -8.08 22.49
CA TRP A 60 18.42 -7.75 21.12
C TRP A 60 18.99 -8.97 20.40
N LYS A 61 18.64 -9.11 19.12
CA LYS A 61 19.22 -10.11 18.24
C LYS A 61 20.71 -9.84 18.06
N ASP A 62 21.53 -10.84 18.36
CA ASP A 62 23.00 -10.76 18.34
C ASP A 62 23.56 -9.55 19.12
N ASP A 63 22.91 -9.17 20.24
CA ASP A 63 23.25 -7.99 21.05
C ASP A 63 23.28 -6.67 20.28
N ASN A 64 22.57 -6.59 19.14
CA ASN A 64 22.58 -5.43 18.27
C ASN A 64 21.17 -4.87 18.09
N PHE A 65 20.89 -3.73 18.73
CA PHE A 65 19.59 -3.06 18.63
C PHE A 65 19.18 -2.73 17.18
N LYS A 66 20.13 -2.57 16.25
CA LYS A 66 19.83 -2.33 14.83
C LYS A 66 19.30 -3.58 14.10
N LYS A 67 19.58 -4.78 14.63
CA LYS A 67 19.09 -6.05 14.09
C LYS A 67 17.69 -6.42 14.61
N GLY A 68 17.15 -5.64 15.54
CA GLY A 68 15.85 -5.88 16.19
C GLY A 68 15.94 -6.82 17.39
N SER A 69 14.81 -7.08 18.04
CA SER A 69 14.71 -8.04 19.15
C SER A 69 14.76 -9.48 18.67
N VAL A 70 14.99 -10.42 19.59
CA VAL A 70 14.61 -11.82 19.39
C VAL A 70 13.10 -11.89 19.14
N ALA A 71 12.68 -12.79 18.26
CA ALA A 71 11.27 -12.95 17.91
C ALA A 71 10.47 -13.42 19.13
N ALA A 72 9.29 -12.84 19.36
CA ALA A 72 8.40 -13.19 20.44
C ALA A 72 6.93 -13.02 20.04
N GLY A 73 6.02 -13.65 20.78
CA GLY A 73 4.60 -13.65 20.48
C GLY A 73 4.15 -14.80 19.57
N ASP A 74 2.86 -14.84 19.31
CA ASP A 74 2.18 -15.65 18.31
C ASP A 74 1.18 -14.73 17.56
N PRO A 75 1.45 -14.34 16.30
CA PRO A 75 2.59 -14.79 15.49
C PRO A 75 3.93 -14.22 16.00
N PRO A 76 5.07 -14.90 15.82
CA PRO A 76 6.35 -14.35 16.26
C PRO A 76 6.73 -13.06 15.51
N VAL A 77 7.11 -12.02 16.24
CA VAL A 77 7.61 -10.75 15.67
C VAL A 77 8.92 -10.30 16.31
N SER A 78 9.73 -9.58 15.53
CA SER A 78 10.92 -8.86 16.00
C SER A 78 10.66 -7.35 16.00
N PHE A 79 10.96 -6.67 17.12
CA PHE A 79 10.82 -5.22 17.26
C PHE A 79 12.09 -4.49 16.86
N ARG A 80 11.99 -3.41 16.08
CA ARG A 80 13.14 -2.58 15.64
C ARG A 80 12.75 -1.11 15.54
N ALA A 81 13.70 -0.22 15.25
CA ALA A 81 13.43 1.22 15.20
C ALA A 81 12.56 1.63 14.00
N ALA A 82 12.72 0.97 12.85
CA ALA A 82 11.89 1.17 11.67
C ALA A 82 11.96 -0.06 10.76
N PRO A 83 10.82 -0.65 10.34
CA PRO A 83 9.50 -0.57 10.99
C PRO A 83 9.52 -0.91 12.47
N THR A 84 8.45 -0.61 13.21
CA THR A 84 8.45 -0.84 14.66
C THR A 84 8.41 -2.33 15.01
N TYR A 85 7.76 -3.17 14.18
CA TYR A 85 7.96 -4.62 14.21
C TYR A 85 7.95 -5.27 12.82
N VAL A 86 8.42 -6.52 12.78
CA VAL A 86 8.41 -7.40 11.61
C VAL A 86 7.95 -8.79 12.03
N LEU A 87 6.98 -9.33 11.31
CA LEU A 87 6.57 -10.73 11.44
C LEU A 87 7.68 -11.65 10.95
N GLU A 88 7.94 -12.70 11.72
CA GLU A 88 8.92 -13.73 11.33
C GLU A 88 8.51 -14.39 10.01
N ARG A 89 7.20 -14.56 9.80
CA ARG A 89 6.61 -15.06 8.56
C ARG A 89 5.88 -13.91 7.85
N PRO A 90 6.40 -13.39 6.74
CA PRO A 90 5.80 -12.25 6.05
C PRO A 90 4.33 -12.43 5.67
N LEU A 91 3.96 -13.66 5.31
CA LEU A 91 2.60 -13.99 4.89
C LEU A 91 1.57 -13.90 6.02
N ASP A 92 1.98 -13.86 7.29
CA ASP A 92 1.04 -13.70 8.40
C ASP A 92 0.41 -12.29 8.39
N ASN A 93 0.96 -11.35 7.62
CA ASN A 93 0.35 -10.06 7.30
C ASN A 93 -0.65 -10.07 6.14
N VAL A 94 -0.92 -11.24 5.53
CA VAL A 94 -1.76 -11.36 4.35
C VAL A 94 -3.08 -12.04 4.71
N ILE A 95 -4.20 -11.40 4.39
CA ILE A 95 -5.55 -11.90 4.69
C ILE A 95 -6.27 -12.47 3.47
N ALA A 96 -5.81 -12.18 2.26
CA ALA A 96 -6.45 -12.54 0.99
C ALA A 96 -5.39 -12.98 -0.04
N GLY A 97 -5.74 -13.88 -0.96
CA GLY A 97 -4.87 -14.32 -2.05
C GLY A 97 -3.52 -14.89 -1.63
N ARG A 98 -3.43 -15.54 -0.46
CA ARG A 98 -2.16 -16.00 0.13
C ARG A 98 -1.35 -16.87 -0.83
N GLU A 99 -2.01 -17.72 -1.62
CA GLU A 99 -1.34 -18.64 -2.56
C GLU A 99 -0.63 -17.90 -3.70
N LEU A 100 -1.20 -16.80 -4.18
CA LEU A 100 -0.64 -16.01 -5.28
C LEU A 100 0.52 -15.12 -4.82
N ILE A 101 0.40 -14.51 -3.64
CA ILE A 101 1.39 -13.56 -3.15
C ILE A 101 2.70 -14.23 -2.69
N VAL A 102 2.72 -15.55 -2.48
CA VAL A 102 3.94 -16.29 -2.11
C VAL A 102 5.06 -16.08 -3.13
N ASP A 103 4.71 -16.02 -4.41
CA ASP A 103 5.68 -15.77 -5.48
C ASP A 103 6.28 -14.37 -5.38
N ALA A 104 5.45 -13.36 -5.14
CA ALA A 104 5.90 -11.99 -4.94
C ALA A 104 6.79 -11.88 -3.69
N ALA A 105 6.36 -12.48 -2.57
CA ALA A 105 7.09 -12.50 -1.31
C ALA A 105 8.47 -13.16 -1.44
N ALA A 106 8.60 -14.15 -2.32
CA ALA A 106 9.84 -14.81 -2.65
C ALA A 106 10.70 -14.06 -3.70
N GLY A 107 10.29 -12.86 -4.11
CA GLY A 107 10.99 -12.02 -5.09
C GLY A 107 10.82 -12.45 -6.54
N ARG A 108 9.97 -13.43 -6.85
CA ARG A 108 9.77 -13.93 -8.24
C ARG A 108 9.05 -12.93 -9.14
N TRP A 109 8.46 -11.89 -8.56
CA TRP A 109 7.79 -10.83 -9.32
C TRP A 109 8.71 -9.63 -9.57
N GLY A 110 9.92 -9.61 -9.00
CA GLY A 110 10.86 -8.49 -9.18
C GLY A 110 10.49 -7.21 -8.42
N ASN A 111 9.37 -7.19 -7.69
CA ASN A 111 8.98 -6.05 -6.87
C ASN A 111 9.69 -6.09 -5.49
N PRO A 112 10.48 -5.07 -5.13
CA PRO A 112 11.19 -5.03 -3.85
C PRO A 112 10.26 -4.86 -2.64
N GLU A 113 9.12 -4.18 -2.77
CA GLU A 113 8.16 -3.99 -1.67
C GLU A 113 7.47 -5.31 -1.28
N ALA A 114 7.32 -6.25 -2.22
CA ALA A 114 6.81 -7.59 -1.91
C ALA A 114 7.73 -8.37 -0.95
N THR A 115 9.01 -8.03 -0.85
CA THR A 115 9.91 -8.65 0.15
C THR A 115 9.70 -8.13 1.57
N ARG A 116 8.93 -7.04 1.71
CA ARG A 116 8.67 -6.33 2.97
C ARG A 116 7.27 -6.57 3.52
N LEU A 117 6.53 -7.55 2.99
CA LEU A 117 5.15 -7.87 3.41
C LEU A 117 5.02 -8.14 4.91
N GLY A 118 6.06 -8.63 5.58
CA GLY A 118 6.06 -8.88 7.01
C GLY A 118 6.25 -7.64 7.89
N ASN A 119 6.60 -6.48 7.31
CA ASN A 119 6.75 -5.26 8.06
C ASN A 119 5.40 -4.80 8.61
N GLU A 120 5.38 -4.29 9.84
CA GLU A 120 4.21 -3.59 10.37
C GLU A 120 3.72 -2.54 9.37
N ASN A 121 4.60 -1.64 8.95
CA ASN A 121 4.26 -0.56 8.04
C ASN A 121 4.31 -0.98 6.57
N SER A 122 4.10 -2.26 6.24
CA SER A 122 4.12 -2.72 4.85
C SER A 122 2.96 -2.12 4.06
N GLU A 123 3.30 -1.17 3.20
CA GLU A 123 2.41 -0.62 2.19
C GLU A 123 1.96 -1.70 1.21
N GLY A 124 2.89 -2.51 0.70
CA GLY A 124 2.55 -3.61 -0.20
C GLY A 124 1.56 -4.61 0.39
N ALA A 125 1.64 -4.93 1.69
CA ALA A 125 0.68 -5.81 2.34
C ALA A 125 -0.69 -5.16 2.51
N LEU A 126 -0.73 -3.87 2.89
CA LEU A 126 -1.97 -3.08 2.95
C LEU A 126 -2.66 -3.04 1.58
N THR A 127 -1.93 -2.61 0.56
CA THR A 127 -2.43 -2.48 -0.81
C THR A 127 -2.91 -3.82 -1.34
N TRP A 128 -2.10 -4.89 -1.20
CA TRP A 128 -2.51 -6.23 -1.57
C TRP A 128 -3.80 -6.66 -0.87
N ASN A 129 -3.85 -6.60 0.46
CA ASN A 129 -5.01 -7.06 1.22
C ASN A 129 -6.30 -6.32 0.86
N VAL A 130 -6.24 -5.01 0.62
CA VAL A 130 -7.42 -4.21 0.24
C VAL A 130 -7.99 -4.67 -1.09
N PHE A 131 -7.22 -4.57 -2.18
CA PHE A 131 -7.76 -4.84 -3.51
C PHE A 131 -7.97 -6.33 -3.75
N ARG A 132 -7.12 -7.20 -3.19
CA ARG A 132 -7.31 -8.64 -3.33
C ARG A 132 -8.54 -9.15 -2.59
N ALA A 133 -8.81 -8.66 -1.38
CA ALA A 133 -10.03 -9.05 -0.66
C ALA A 133 -11.29 -8.55 -1.39
N LEU A 134 -11.26 -7.34 -1.96
CA LEU A 134 -12.35 -6.85 -2.80
C LEU A 134 -12.57 -7.72 -4.04
N GLN A 135 -11.50 -8.15 -4.71
CA GLN A 135 -11.60 -9.07 -5.84
C GLN A 135 -12.20 -10.42 -5.46
N GLU A 136 -11.74 -11.03 -4.37
CA GLU A 136 -12.27 -12.31 -3.88
C GLU A 136 -13.75 -12.21 -3.48
N ALA A 137 -14.20 -11.03 -3.06
CA ALA A 137 -15.60 -10.74 -2.76
C ALA A 137 -16.45 -10.35 -3.98
N GLY A 138 -15.84 -10.14 -5.16
CA GLY A 138 -16.54 -9.57 -6.33
C GLY A 138 -17.07 -8.16 -6.05
N ARG A 139 -16.23 -7.31 -5.46
CA ARG A 139 -16.51 -5.94 -5.01
C ARG A 139 -15.44 -4.93 -5.44
N LEU A 140 -14.63 -5.22 -6.46
CA LEU A 140 -13.67 -4.25 -6.99
C LEU A 140 -14.36 -2.98 -7.51
N GLY A 141 -15.62 -3.10 -7.98
CA GLY A 141 -16.44 -1.94 -8.32
C GLY A 141 -16.55 -0.91 -7.19
N VAL A 142 -16.59 -1.35 -5.92
CA VAL A 142 -16.63 -0.44 -4.75
C VAL A 142 -15.38 0.43 -4.68
N ALA A 143 -14.20 -0.14 -4.93
CA ALA A 143 -12.97 0.64 -4.99
C ALA A 143 -12.94 1.55 -6.22
N ALA A 144 -13.35 1.08 -7.40
CA ALA A 144 -13.39 1.91 -8.60
C ALA A 144 -14.30 3.14 -8.40
N ASP A 145 -15.48 2.96 -7.80
CA ASP A 145 -16.42 4.03 -7.50
C ASP A 145 -15.84 5.01 -6.48
N ALA A 146 -15.30 4.50 -5.36
CA ALA A 146 -14.70 5.34 -4.32
C ALA A 146 -13.48 6.14 -4.81
N LEU A 147 -12.66 5.57 -5.70
CA LEU A 147 -11.43 6.18 -6.20
C LEU A 147 -11.70 7.19 -7.34
N ALA A 148 -12.53 6.79 -8.30
CA ALA A 148 -12.70 7.50 -9.56
C ALA A 148 -14.06 8.19 -9.71
N GLY A 149 -15.03 7.92 -8.81
CA GLY A 149 -16.40 8.45 -8.89
C GLY A 149 -17.19 7.83 -10.05
N LEU A 150 -17.02 6.53 -10.28
CA LEU A 150 -17.66 5.79 -11.39
C LEU A 150 -19.01 5.22 -10.99
N ASP A 151 -19.85 6.02 -10.33
CA ASP A 151 -21.13 5.61 -9.73
C ASP A 151 -21.86 4.52 -10.54
N GLY A 152 -21.82 3.28 -10.06
CA GLY A 152 -22.59 2.17 -10.65
C GLY A 152 -22.02 1.60 -11.94
N SER A 153 -20.69 1.49 -12.07
CA SER A 153 -20.06 0.74 -13.16
C SER A 153 -20.74 -0.63 -13.35
N PRO A 154 -21.23 -0.97 -14.56
CA PRO A 154 -22.04 -2.18 -14.77
C PRO A 154 -21.20 -3.47 -14.76
N ALA A 155 -19.87 -3.37 -14.82
CA ALA A 155 -18.97 -4.51 -14.92
C ALA A 155 -17.90 -4.46 -13.83
N GLU A 156 -17.58 -5.65 -13.29
CA GLU A 156 -16.52 -5.82 -12.30
C GLU A 156 -15.15 -5.52 -12.92
N PRO A 157 -14.34 -4.65 -12.32
CA PRO A 157 -13.01 -4.32 -12.81
C PRO A 157 -12.05 -5.51 -12.85
N GLU A 158 -11.11 -5.49 -13.79
CA GLU A 158 -9.93 -6.36 -13.75
C GLU A 158 -8.85 -5.79 -12.83
N LEU A 159 -8.11 -6.66 -12.14
CA LEU A 159 -7.09 -6.26 -11.17
C LEU A 159 -5.68 -6.55 -11.65
N PHE A 160 -4.80 -5.58 -11.48
CA PHE A 160 -3.38 -5.68 -11.78
C PHE A 160 -2.55 -5.21 -10.59
N PHE A 161 -1.43 -5.89 -10.35
CA PHE A 161 -0.45 -5.56 -9.32
C PHE A 161 0.94 -5.73 -9.91
N TRP A 162 1.82 -4.74 -9.71
CA TRP A 162 3.27 -4.91 -9.91
C TRP A 162 3.64 -5.67 -11.18
N GLY A 163 3.20 -5.14 -12.34
CA GLY A 163 3.53 -5.73 -13.62
C GLY A 163 2.73 -6.99 -13.98
N ARG A 164 1.69 -7.34 -13.21
CA ARG A 164 0.91 -8.57 -13.40
C ARG A 164 -0.58 -8.36 -13.43
N ARG A 165 -1.25 -9.11 -14.30
CA ARG A 165 -2.69 -9.33 -14.26
C ARG A 165 -3.00 -10.40 -13.23
N VAL A 166 -3.84 -10.07 -12.25
CA VAL A 166 -4.20 -10.95 -11.14
C VAL A 166 -5.66 -11.38 -11.31
N THR A 167 -5.89 -12.67 -11.48
CA THR A 167 -7.22 -13.29 -11.44
C THR A 167 -7.44 -13.97 -10.09
N LEU A 168 -8.59 -14.63 -9.88
CA LEU A 168 -8.81 -15.41 -8.65
C LEU A 168 -7.75 -16.49 -8.43
N ASP A 169 -7.23 -17.10 -9.49
CA ASP A 169 -6.39 -18.29 -9.39
C ASP A 169 -4.99 -18.13 -10.00
N THR A 170 -4.72 -17.01 -10.68
CA THR A 170 -3.46 -16.81 -11.41
C THR A 170 -2.93 -15.38 -11.31
N ALA A 171 -1.61 -15.24 -11.43
CA ALA A 171 -0.95 -13.95 -11.59
C ALA A 171 0.04 -14.04 -12.76
N THR A 172 -0.33 -13.50 -13.91
CA THR A 172 0.47 -13.56 -15.15
C THR A 172 1.09 -12.20 -15.44
N VAL A 173 2.22 -12.19 -16.17
CA VAL A 173 2.83 -10.94 -16.64
C VAL A 173 1.81 -10.11 -17.43
N TRP A 174 1.84 -8.80 -17.22
CA TRP A 174 1.02 -7.84 -17.94
C TRP A 174 1.84 -7.26 -19.10
N ASP A 175 1.71 -7.89 -20.26
CA ASP A 175 2.54 -7.57 -21.43
C ASP A 175 2.34 -6.12 -21.92
N ASP A 176 1.13 -5.56 -21.84
CA ASP A 176 0.88 -4.18 -22.27
C ASP A 176 1.61 -3.16 -21.39
N LEU A 177 1.66 -3.39 -20.07
CA LEU A 177 2.45 -2.55 -19.17
C LEU A 177 3.95 -2.72 -19.42
N ALA A 178 4.42 -3.95 -19.63
CA ALA A 178 5.83 -4.19 -19.96
C ALA A 178 6.23 -3.48 -21.27
N ALA A 179 5.39 -3.53 -22.31
CA ALA A 179 5.60 -2.81 -23.56
C ALA A 179 5.57 -1.28 -23.36
N THR A 180 4.64 -0.78 -22.54
CA THR A 180 4.54 0.64 -22.20
C THR A 180 5.79 1.14 -21.49
N LEU A 181 6.28 0.40 -20.49
CA LEU A 181 7.48 0.75 -19.73
C LEU A 181 8.73 0.66 -20.60
N ALA A 182 8.85 -0.35 -21.47
CA ALA A 182 9.96 -0.44 -22.41
C ALA A 182 10.02 0.76 -23.38
N LYS A 183 8.87 1.34 -23.74
CA LYS A 183 8.79 2.55 -24.57
C LYS A 183 9.13 3.82 -23.77
N LEU A 184 8.59 3.97 -22.57
CA LEU A 184 8.77 5.17 -21.75
C LEU A 184 10.16 5.22 -21.09
N GLU A 185 10.73 4.07 -20.78
CA GLU A 185 11.93 3.93 -19.95
C GLU A 185 12.95 2.94 -20.55
N PRO A 186 13.35 3.06 -21.82
CA PRO A 186 14.10 2.01 -22.54
C PRO A 186 15.46 1.64 -21.93
N ASN A 187 16.04 2.52 -21.09
CA ASN A 187 17.34 2.33 -20.46
C ASN A 187 17.25 2.22 -18.92
N ALA A 188 16.06 2.05 -18.36
CA ALA A 188 15.92 1.95 -16.92
C ALA A 188 16.49 0.61 -16.42
N ALA A 189 17.36 0.69 -15.41
CA ALA A 189 17.84 -0.50 -14.71
C ALA A 189 16.71 -1.21 -13.97
N GLN A 190 15.69 -0.45 -13.56
CA GLN A 190 14.47 -0.94 -12.94
C GLN A 190 13.30 -0.06 -13.37
N HIS A 191 12.27 -0.69 -13.94
CA HIS A 191 11.03 0.01 -14.22
C HIS A 191 10.26 0.27 -12.94
N VAL A 192 9.61 1.43 -12.88
CA VAL A 192 8.68 1.71 -11.79
C VAL A 192 7.28 1.44 -12.27
N GLU A 193 6.69 0.40 -11.70
CA GLU A 193 5.35 -0.06 -11.99
C GLU A 193 4.39 0.57 -10.98
N PRO A 194 3.15 0.89 -11.39
CA PRO A 194 2.10 1.26 -10.44
C PRO A 194 1.88 0.15 -9.42
N ASP A 195 1.49 0.51 -8.20
CA ASP A 195 1.18 -0.48 -7.17
C ASP A 195 -0.02 -1.34 -7.56
N VAL A 196 -1.08 -0.69 -8.05
CA VAL A 196 -2.32 -1.32 -8.48
C VAL A 196 -2.86 -0.62 -9.71
N CYS A 197 -3.43 -1.40 -10.64
CA CYS A 197 -4.32 -0.84 -11.65
C CYS A 197 -5.65 -1.60 -11.63
N LEU A 198 -6.74 -0.85 -11.86
CA LEU A 198 -8.04 -1.41 -12.19
C LEU A 198 -8.37 -1.05 -13.63
N HIS A 199 -8.69 -2.06 -14.45
CA HIS A 199 -9.31 -1.81 -15.76
C HIS A 199 -10.82 -1.97 -15.62
N VAL A 200 -11.55 -0.89 -15.86
CA VAL A 200 -13.00 -0.82 -15.70
C VAL A 200 -13.64 -0.85 -17.10
N PRO A 201 -14.33 -1.94 -17.49
CA PRO A 201 -14.90 -2.06 -18.81
C PRO A 201 -15.87 -0.91 -19.14
N GLY A 202 -15.66 -0.27 -20.28
CA GLY A 202 -16.45 0.89 -20.73
C GLY A 202 -16.00 2.24 -20.16
N PHE A 203 -15.04 2.26 -19.24
CA PHE A 203 -14.40 3.48 -18.73
C PHE A 203 -12.93 3.57 -19.16
N GLY A 204 -12.11 2.59 -18.79
CA GLY A 204 -10.66 2.61 -18.96
C GLY A 204 -9.91 2.32 -17.67
N TRP A 205 -8.90 3.13 -17.33
CA TRP A 205 -7.91 2.80 -16.30
C TRP A 205 -8.03 3.65 -15.03
N VAL A 206 -8.04 2.97 -13.87
CA VAL A 206 -7.76 3.57 -12.56
C VAL A 206 -6.39 3.09 -12.13
N VAL A 207 -5.38 3.96 -12.22
CA VAL A 207 -3.98 3.64 -11.89
C VAL A 207 -3.65 4.21 -10.51
N ILE A 208 -3.14 3.39 -9.61
CA ILE A 208 -3.08 3.70 -8.19
C ILE A 208 -1.63 3.65 -7.71
N GLU A 209 -1.21 4.75 -7.10
CA GLU A 209 0.02 4.84 -6.32
C GLU A 209 -0.39 4.88 -4.84
N ALA A 210 -0.01 3.85 -4.10
CA ALA A 210 -0.33 3.73 -2.69
C ALA A 210 0.74 4.42 -1.84
N SER A 211 0.33 4.97 -0.70
CA SER A 211 1.27 5.42 0.31
C SER A 211 0.75 5.10 1.70
N PHE A 212 1.57 4.44 2.51
CA PHE A 212 1.23 4.14 3.91
C PHE A 212 2.05 4.98 4.90
N GLY A 213 3.24 5.41 4.52
CA GLY A 213 4.11 6.28 5.31
C GLY A 213 4.27 7.67 4.68
N PRO A 214 5.04 8.57 5.32
CA PRO A 214 5.48 9.78 4.65
C PRO A 214 6.27 9.40 3.39
N SER A 215 5.85 9.88 2.23
CA SER A 215 6.59 9.72 0.99
C SER A 215 7.67 10.78 0.87
N SER A 216 8.88 10.38 0.44
CA SER A 216 9.96 11.29 0.08
C SER A 216 10.04 11.51 -1.44
N ASP A 217 8.93 11.33 -2.17
CA ASP A 217 8.90 11.50 -3.62
C ASP A 217 9.08 12.97 -4.03
N ALA A 218 10.32 13.32 -4.36
CA ALA A 218 10.74 14.63 -4.79
C ALA A 218 12.06 14.56 -5.55
N PHE A 219 12.27 15.49 -6.48
CA PHE A 219 13.59 15.70 -7.05
C PHE A 219 14.52 16.39 -6.04
N ASP A 220 15.78 15.99 -6.06
CA ASP A 220 16.88 16.55 -5.30
C ASP A 220 17.93 17.26 -6.19
N ASP A 221 17.84 17.05 -7.51
CA ASP A 221 18.78 17.57 -8.51
C ASP A 221 18.02 18.09 -9.75
N PRO A 222 18.26 19.33 -10.21
CA PRO A 222 17.69 19.84 -11.45
C PRO A 222 18.00 18.99 -12.69
N ALA A 223 19.16 18.32 -12.75
CA ALA A 223 19.50 17.47 -13.89
C ALA A 223 18.49 16.33 -14.06
N ARG A 224 17.97 15.78 -12.95
CA ARG A 224 16.95 14.73 -12.96
C ARG A 224 15.59 15.23 -13.45
N VAL A 225 15.31 16.54 -13.33
CA VAL A 225 14.11 17.15 -13.92
C VAL A 225 14.22 17.16 -15.44
N GLU A 226 15.37 17.56 -15.99
CA GLU A 226 15.57 17.56 -17.43
C GLU A 226 15.56 16.14 -18.01
N GLU A 227 16.21 15.18 -17.35
CA GLU A 227 16.13 13.76 -17.72
C GLU A 227 14.68 13.25 -17.75
N PHE A 228 13.86 13.64 -16.76
CA PHE A 228 12.44 13.31 -16.74
C PHE A 228 11.70 13.94 -17.94
N LEU A 229 11.93 15.22 -18.24
CA LEU A 229 11.26 15.89 -19.36
C LEU A 229 11.68 15.29 -20.71
N GLU A 230 12.96 15.00 -20.90
CA GLU A 230 13.49 14.35 -22.10
C GLU A 230 12.85 12.98 -22.35
N LEU A 231 12.63 12.19 -21.30
CA LEU A 231 12.01 10.87 -21.42
C LEU A 231 10.49 10.98 -21.62
N TYR A 232 9.80 11.63 -20.69
CA TYR A 232 8.34 11.54 -20.60
C TYR A 232 7.60 12.60 -21.39
N ALA A 233 8.09 13.84 -21.46
CA ALA A 233 7.41 14.87 -22.25
C ALA A 233 7.56 14.59 -23.76
N ALA A 234 8.70 14.04 -24.18
CA ALA A 234 8.90 13.61 -25.56
C ALA A 234 8.01 12.40 -25.92
N ALA A 235 7.86 11.43 -25.02
CA ALA A 235 7.04 10.25 -25.26
C ALA A 235 5.53 10.52 -25.13
N CYS A 236 5.13 11.53 -24.35
CA CYS A 236 3.75 11.94 -24.12
C CYS A 236 3.54 13.45 -24.43
N PRO A 237 3.57 13.87 -25.71
CA PRO A 237 3.46 15.28 -26.07
C PRO A 237 2.17 15.91 -25.56
N GLY A 238 2.29 17.07 -24.90
CA GLY A 238 1.14 17.82 -24.37
C GLY A 238 0.56 17.28 -23.07
N LEU A 239 1.19 16.28 -22.44
CA LEU A 239 0.80 15.78 -21.10
C LEU A 239 1.33 16.69 -19.98
N PHE A 240 2.58 17.13 -20.09
CA PHE A 240 3.26 17.90 -19.05
C PHE A 240 3.41 19.38 -19.42
N ALA A 241 3.31 20.25 -18.42
CA ALA A 241 3.60 21.67 -18.54
C ALA A 241 5.08 21.93 -18.27
N GLU A 242 5.93 21.62 -19.25
CA GLU A 242 7.40 21.58 -19.08
C GLU A 242 7.98 22.85 -18.43
N GLU A 243 7.61 24.04 -18.89
CA GLU A 243 8.08 25.31 -18.32
C GLU A 243 7.68 25.49 -16.85
N ARG A 244 6.48 25.02 -16.47
CA ARG A 244 6.05 25.03 -15.06
C ARG A 244 6.84 24.03 -14.23
N ILE A 245 7.18 22.86 -14.79
CA ILE A 245 8.01 21.87 -14.10
C ILE A 245 9.43 22.45 -13.85
N ARG A 246 10.08 23.01 -14.87
CA ARG A 246 11.43 23.60 -14.77
C ARG A 246 11.53 24.73 -13.74
N THR A 247 10.46 25.49 -13.58
CA THR A 247 10.40 26.64 -12.65
C THR A 247 9.84 26.30 -11.27
N THR A 248 9.29 25.09 -11.09
CA THR A 248 8.80 24.62 -9.79
C THR A 248 9.98 24.22 -8.90
N ARG A 249 9.85 24.42 -7.57
CA ARG A 249 10.86 23.96 -6.61
C ARG A 249 10.98 22.44 -6.72
N LEU A 250 12.19 21.90 -6.78
CA LEU A 250 12.43 20.45 -6.98
C LEU A 250 11.62 19.56 -6.02
N ARG A 251 11.58 19.94 -4.74
CA ARG A 251 10.80 19.24 -3.70
C ARG A 251 9.29 19.24 -3.90
N ASP A 252 8.77 20.16 -4.72
CA ASP A 252 7.35 20.28 -5.02
C ASP A 252 6.97 19.48 -6.27
N VAL A 253 7.93 18.96 -7.05
CA VAL A 253 7.69 18.08 -8.20
C VAL A 253 7.66 16.62 -7.71
N PRO A 254 6.58 15.85 -7.95
CA PRO A 254 6.47 14.45 -7.49
C PRO A 254 6.79 13.47 -8.63
N PRO A 255 8.06 13.09 -8.86
CA PRO A 255 8.45 12.32 -10.03
C PRO A 255 7.73 10.98 -10.15
N LEU A 256 7.51 10.26 -9.05
CA LEU A 256 6.81 8.98 -9.08
C LEU A 256 5.40 9.13 -9.64
N LEU A 257 4.61 10.07 -9.09
CA LEU A 257 3.25 10.31 -9.56
C LEU A 257 3.21 10.78 -11.02
N LEU A 258 4.15 11.62 -11.45
CA LEU A 258 4.20 12.08 -12.85
C LEU A 258 4.56 10.94 -13.81
N ARG A 259 5.43 10.00 -13.40
CA ARG A 259 5.71 8.77 -14.18
C ARG A 259 4.46 7.91 -14.29
N THR A 260 3.77 7.67 -13.16
CA THR A 260 2.52 6.92 -13.12
C THR A 260 1.44 7.54 -14.03
N ILE A 261 1.40 8.88 -14.14
CA ILE A 261 0.52 9.58 -15.09
C ILE A 261 0.92 9.35 -16.54
N ALA A 262 2.21 9.35 -16.89
CA ALA A 262 2.66 9.01 -18.25
C ALA A 262 2.35 7.56 -18.63
N VAL A 263 2.49 6.63 -17.67
CA VAL A 263 2.09 5.23 -17.84
C VAL A 263 0.59 5.13 -18.09
N ALA A 264 -0.24 5.75 -17.26
CA ALA A 264 -1.69 5.76 -17.42
C ALA A 264 -2.13 6.36 -18.77
N HIS A 265 -1.49 7.47 -19.19
CA HIS A 265 -1.71 8.08 -20.50
C HIS A 265 -1.37 7.12 -21.65
N SER A 266 -0.33 6.31 -21.51
CA SER A 266 0.14 5.41 -22.55
C SER A 266 -0.62 4.08 -22.60
N LEU A 267 -1.22 3.65 -21.49
CA LEU A 267 -1.99 2.41 -21.39
C LEU A 267 -3.39 2.52 -21.99
N LYS A 268 -4.01 3.71 -21.95
CA LYS A 268 -5.39 3.87 -22.38
C LYS A 268 -5.54 3.68 -23.89
N ALA A 269 -6.56 2.94 -24.30
CA ALA A 269 -6.95 2.85 -25.71
C ALA A 269 -7.73 4.08 -26.18
N ASP A 270 -7.93 4.21 -27.49
CA ASP A 270 -8.77 5.27 -28.06
C ASP A 270 -10.20 5.18 -27.48
N GLY A 271 -10.67 6.28 -26.89
CA GLY A 271 -11.98 6.38 -26.25
C GLY A 271 -12.01 5.94 -24.79
N GLU A 272 -10.92 5.39 -24.25
CA GLU A 272 -10.78 5.14 -22.81
C GLU A 272 -10.33 6.39 -22.06
N GLN A 273 -10.76 6.46 -20.80
CA GLN A 273 -10.30 7.44 -19.83
C GLN A 273 -9.22 6.82 -18.95
N ALA A 274 -8.39 7.68 -18.37
CA ALA A 274 -7.43 7.28 -17.35
C ALA A 274 -7.48 8.25 -16.18
N VAL A 275 -7.48 7.71 -14.97
CA VAL A 275 -7.34 8.46 -13.74
C VAL A 275 -6.22 7.87 -12.90
N VAL A 276 -5.34 8.73 -12.41
CA VAL A 276 -4.28 8.36 -11.48
C VAL A 276 -4.68 8.78 -10.07
N ILE A 277 -4.56 7.86 -9.13
CA ILE A 277 -4.99 8.04 -7.75
C ILE A 277 -3.79 7.89 -6.82
N ALA A 278 -3.51 8.92 -6.03
CA ALA A 278 -2.65 8.78 -4.86
C ALA A 278 -3.51 8.37 -3.66
N VAL A 279 -3.38 7.13 -3.20
CA VAL A 279 -4.07 6.64 -2.00
C VAL A 279 -3.16 6.82 -0.79
N VAL A 280 -3.52 7.74 0.09
CA VAL A 280 -2.70 8.11 1.27
C VAL A 280 -3.46 7.87 2.57
N ARG A 281 -2.82 8.05 3.72
CA ARG A 281 -3.56 8.18 4.99
C ARG A 281 -4.19 9.55 5.11
N GLU A 282 -5.31 9.65 5.80
CA GLU A 282 -5.95 10.93 6.07
C GLU A 282 -5.05 11.90 6.85
N SER A 283 -4.21 11.36 7.75
CA SER A 283 -3.20 12.14 8.47
C SER A 283 -2.09 12.72 7.58
N ASP A 284 -1.95 12.26 6.33
CA ASP A 284 -1.00 12.85 5.38
C ASP A 284 -1.59 14.15 4.80
N THR A 285 -1.05 15.27 5.26
CA THR A 285 -1.45 16.62 4.85
C THR A 285 -0.73 17.14 3.60
N THR A 286 0.02 16.28 2.90
CA THR A 286 0.74 16.68 1.69
C THR A 286 -0.25 17.06 0.58
N ASP A 287 -0.12 18.28 0.06
CA ASP A 287 -0.96 18.82 -1.01
C ASP A 287 -0.50 18.31 -2.39
N VAL A 288 -0.64 16.99 -2.59
CA VAL A 288 -0.20 16.29 -3.82
C VAL A 288 -0.99 16.71 -5.06
N GLU A 289 -2.28 17.02 -4.93
CA GLU A 289 -3.11 17.47 -6.05
C GLU A 289 -2.62 18.78 -6.64
N ARG A 290 -2.31 19.76 -5.78
CA ARG A 290 -1.72 21.02 -6.23
C ARG A 290 -0.33 20.82 -6.82
N ARG A 291 0.49 19.92 -6.25
CA ARG A 291 1.83 19.61 -6.78
C ARG A 291 1.76 19.03 -8.19
N VAL A 292 0.92 18.01 -8.38
CA VAL A 292 0.68 17.37 -9.69
C VAL A 292 0.04 18.35 -10.67
N GLY A 293 -1.01 19.08 -10.29
CA GLY A 293 -1.73 20.00 -11.17
C GLY A 293 -0.88 21.16 -11.71
N ARG A 294 0.20 21.55 -11.00
CA ARG A 294 1.19 22.50 -11.54
C ARG A 294 2.04 21.92 -12.66
N CYS A 295 2.25 20.62 -12.65
CA CYS A 295 3.11 19.90 -13.57
C CYS A 295 2.37 19.40 -14.82
N LEU A 296 1.04 19.27 -14.77
CA LEU A 296 0.24 18.82 -15.92
C LEU A 296 -0.16 19.98 -16.84
N ALA A 297 -0.14 19.73 -18.15
CA ALA A 297 -0.67 20.66 -19.13
C ALA A 297 -2.20 20.81 -18.99
N GLU A 298 -2.76 21.94 -19.43
CA GLU A 298 -4.23 22.15 -19.43
C GLU A 298 -4.95 21.19 -20.38
N THR A 299 -4.24 20.70 -21.40
CA THR A 299 -4.71 19.72 -22.38
C THR A 299 -4.47 18.27 -21.94
N ALA A 300 -3.95 18.04 -20.73
CA ALA A 300 -3.68 16.70 -20.24
C ALA A 300 -4.98 15.91 -20.12
N ASP A 301 -5.07 14.81 -20.86
CA ASP A 301 -6.23 13.91 -20.89
C ASP A 301 -6.01 12.71 -19.96
N VAL A 302 -5.60 13.01 -18.71
CA VAL A 302 -5.49 12.08 -17.59
C VAL A 302 -5.89 12.84 -16.33
N ALA A 303 -6.88 12.33 -15.61
CA ALA A 303 -7.30 12.91 -14.35
C ALA A 303 -6.34 12.48 -13.22
N PHE A 304 -6.18 13.34 -12.20
CA PHE A 304 -5.45 13.00 -10.98
C PHE A 304 -6.31 13.29 -9.75
N ARG A 305 -6.27 12.41 -8.75
CA ARG A 305 -6.97 12.61 -7.47
C ARG A 305 -6.16 12.10 -6.29
N ARG A 306 -6.34 12.75 -5.13
CA ARG A 306 -5.93 12.21 -3.83
C ARG A 306 -7.13 11.55 -3.16
N VAL A 307 -6.96 10.31 -2.74
CA VAL A 307 -7.97 9.54 -1.99
C VAL A 307 -7.31 9.02 -0.71
N THR A 308 -8.09 8.71 0.32
CA THR A 308 -7.55 8.18 1.58
C THR A 308 -7.93 6.72 1.80
N TRP A 309 -7.09 5.96 2.49
CA TRP A 309 -7.44 4.61 2.96
C TRP A 309 -8.73 4.62 3.79
N GLU A 310 -8.93 5.65 4.61
CA GLU A 310 -10.12 5.88 5.41
C GLU A 310 -11.38 6.07 4.54
N SER A 311 -11.27 6.77 3.41
CA SER A 311 -12.39 6.91 2.48
C SER A 311 -12.75 5.60 1.78
N LEU A 312 -11.75 4.76 1.45
CA LEU A 312 -12.00 3.41 0.94
C LEU A 312 -12.70 2.54 1.99
N TYR A 313 -12.26 2.60 3.25
CA TYR A 313 -12.92 1.90 4.34
C TYR A 313 -14.38 2.32 4.49
N ARG A 314 -14.67 3.63 4.43
CA ARG A 314 -16.04 4.17 4.51
C ARG A 314 -16.93 3.72 3.36
N ALA A 315 -16.35 3.41 2.20
CA ALA A 315 -17.10 2.88 1.05
C ALA A 315 -17.46 1.40 1.19
N LEU A 316 -16.87 0.66 2.14
CA LEU A 316 -17.19 -0.75 2.37
C LEU A 316 -18.54 -0.88 3.08
N ASP A 317 -19.46 -1.66 2.52
CA ASP A 317 -20.74 -1.96 3.19
C ASP A 317 -20.49 -2.74 4.50
N PRO A 318 -20.83 -2.17 5.68
CA PRO A 318 -20.68 -2.87 6.96
C PRO A 318 -21.57 -4.10 7.07
N ALA A 319 -22.63 -4.20 6.27
CA ALA A 319 -23.53 -5.34 6.25
C ALA A 319 -23.07 -6.48 5.32
N ASP A 320 -22.05 -6.27 4.47
CA ASP A 320 -21.53 -7.32 3.59
C ASP A 320 -20.57 -8.25 4.37
N PRO A 321 -20.97 -9.49 4.70
CA PRO A 321 -20.15 -10.40 5.48
C PRO A 321 -18.87 -10.83 4.75
N ALA A 322 -18.83 -10.75 3.42
CA ALA A 322 -17.63 -11.07 2.65
C ALA A 322 -16.51 -10.04 2.87
N LEU A 323 -16.88 -8.79 3.23
CA LEU A 323 -15.94 -7.70 3.49
C LEU A 323 -15.54 -7.61 4.98
N ALA A 324 -16.17 -8.37 5.87
CA ALA A 324 -15.87 -8.34 7.30
C ALA A 324 -14.37 -8.60 7.63
N PRO A 325 -13.66 -9.56 6.98
CA PRO A 325 -12.23 -9.75 7.20
C PRO A 325 -11.39 -8.53 6.80
N LEU A 326 -11.73 -7.87 5.70
CA LEU A 326 -11.03 -6.66 5.23
C LEU A 326 -11.27 -5.48 6.18
N ARG A 327 -12.51 -5.25 6.60
CA ARG A 327 -12.84 -4.22 7.59
C ARG A 327 -12.07 -4.44 8.88
N GLY A 328 -12.12 -5.65 9.42
CA GLY A 328 -11.36 -6.02 10.62
C GLY A 328 -9.86 -5.84 10.44
N TYR A 329 -9.30 -6.13 9.26
CA TYR A 329 -7.89 -5.85 8.98
C TYR A 329 -7.57 -4.35 9.04
N LEU A 330 -8.37 -3.50 8.39
CA LEU A 330 -8.16 -2.05 8.39
C LEU A 330 -8.33 -1.45 9.80
N GLU A 331 -9.37 -1.86 10.53
CA GLU A 331 -9.62 -1.44 11.93
C GLU A 331 -8.48 -1.79 12.87
N ASN A 332 -7.83 -2.93 12.65
CA ASN A 332 -6.74 -3.41 13.50
C ASN A 332 -5.36 -3.03 12.95
N LYS A 333 -5.24 -2.58 11.69
CA LYS A 333 -3.96 -2.23 11.08
C LYS A 333 -3.20 -1.25 11.97
N SER A 334 -1.94 -1.56 12.28
CA SER A 334 -1.07 -0.65 13.01
C SER A 334 -0.02 0.01 12.13
N PHE A 335 0.43 1.18 12.57
CA PHE A 335 1.58 1.92 12.08
C PHE A 335 2.29 2.55 13.28
N GLY A 336 3.51 2.10 13.61
CA GLY A 336 4.20 2.61 14.79
C GLY A 336 3.60 2.13 16.11
N LEU A 337 3.10 0.89 16.15
CA LEU A 337 2.37 0.26 17.26
C LEU A 337 1.08 0.99 17.67
N ARG A 338 0.54 1.84 16.79
CA ARG A 338 -0.68 2.62 16.99
C ARG A 338 -1.69 2.31 15.89
N PRO A 339 -3.00 2.60 16.09
CA PRO A 339 -3.96 2.55 15.00
C PRO A 339 -3.43 3.29 13.77
N ALA A 340 -3.46 2.63 12.62
CA ALA A 340 -2.93 3.22 11.40
C ALA A 340 -3.86 4.28 10.81
N PHE A 341 -5.16 4.17 11.09
CA PHE A 341 -6.22 4.96 10.49
C PHE A 341 -7.15 5.52 11.57
N ALA A 342 -7.65 6.73 11.34
CA ALA A 342 -8.68 7.34 12.17
C ALA A 342 -10.08 6.93 11.67
N LEU A 343 -10.42 5.66 11.85
CA LEU A 343 -11.74 5.15 11.48
C LEU A 343 -12.71 5.54 12.60
N GLN A 344 -13.41 6.66 12.44
CA GLN A 344 -14.55 6.94 13.31
C GLN A 344 -15.64 5.92 12.97
N ASP A 345 -16.16 5.25 13.98
CA ASP A 345 -17.54 4.80 13.90
C ASP A 345 -18.32 6.10 13.87
N ASP A 346 -18.84 6.49 12.70
CA ASP A 346 -19.86 7.52 12.64
C ASP A 346 -20.98 7.01 13.56
N GLU A 347 -20.99 7.42 14.83
CA GLU A 347 -22.17 7.27 15.66
C GLU A 347 -23.25 7.96 14.83
N PRO A 348 -24.29 7.23 14.37
CA PRO A 348 -25.29 7.80 13.50
C PRO A 348 -25.80 9.03 14.21
N ASP A 349 -25.54 10.21 13.61
CA ASP A 349 -25.84 11.51 14.18
C ASP A 349 -27.23 11.40 14.77
N ALA A 350 -27.29 11.31 16.11
CA ALA A 350 -28.53 11.08 16.82
C ALA A 350 -29.29 12.38 16.66
N GLY A 351 -30.03 12.46 15.56
CA GLY A 351 -30.67 13.67 15.11
C GLY A 351 -31.45 14.31 16.26
N PRO A 352 -31.60 15.64 16.26
CA PRO A 352 -32.23 16.34 17.36
C PRO A 352 -33.61 15.73 17.63
N VAL A 353 -33.76 15.17 18.84
CA VAL A 353 -35.01 14.58 19.35
C VAL A 353 -36.07 15.67 19.53
#